data_AF-A0A2P2JN06-F1
#
_entry.id   AF-A0A2P2JN06-F1
#
_cell.length_a   1.000
_cell.length_b   1.000
_cell.length_c   1.000
_cell.angle_alpha   90.00
_cell.angle_beta   90.00
_cell.angle_gamma   90.00
#
_symmetry.space_group_name_H-M   'P 1'
#
loop_
_entity.id
_entity.type
_entity.pdbx_description
1 polymer ?
#
loop_
_entity_poly.entity_id
_entity_poly.type
_entity_poly.pdbx_seq_one_letter_code
_entity_poly.pdbx_strand_id
1 'polypeptide(L)' 'MEGGRRVGVAVDFSKCSRKALKWAVENVVRDGDHLILVTIRPEGYYEEGEVQLWEVTGSRK' A
#
# COMPACT_ATOMS: atom_id res chain seq x y z
N MET A 1 25.20 10.53 6.94
CA MET A 1 23.98 9.70 7.09
C MET A 1 23.68 9.15 5.71
N GLU A 2 24.17 7.95 5.38
CA GLU A 2 23.74 7.29 4.14
C GLU A 2 22.25 7.02 4.29
N GLY A 3 21.43 7.75 3.52
CA GLY A 3 20.00 7.48 3.49
C GLY A 3 19.80 6.08 2.97
N GLY A 4 19.25 5.19 3.80
CA GLY A 4 19.09 3.77 3.51
C GLY A 4 18.44 3.52 2.15
N ARG A 5 18.78 2.38 1.54
CA ARG A 5 18.30 2.03 0.19
C ARG A 5 16.77 1.99 0.18
N ARG A 6 16.17 2.52 -0.88
CA ARG A 6 14.72 2.51 -1.09
C ARG A 6 14.34 1.33 -1.96
N VAL A 7 13.39 0.52 -1.51
CA VAL A 7 12.86 -0.65 -2.23
C VAL A 7 11.38 -0.40 -2.52
N GLY A 8 11.02 -0.28 -3.79
CA GLY A 8 9.63 -0.10 -4.22
C GLY A 8 8.97 -1.44 -4.58
N VAL A 9 7.75 -1.68 -4.09
CA VAL A 9 6.93 -2.84 -4.47
C VAL A 9 5.55 -2.37 -4.94
N ALA A 10 5.23 -2.67 -6.19
CA ALA A 10 3.90 -2.39 -6.74
C ALA A 10 2.88 -3.41 -6.19
N VAL A 11 1.76 -2.92 -5.67
CA VAL A 11 0.70 -3.72 -5.05
C VAL A 11 -0.68 -3.29 -5.52
N ASP A 12 -1.52 -4.27 -5.87
CA ASP A 12 -2.93 -4.11 -6.27
C ASP A 12 -3.89 -4.80 -5.27
N PHE A 13 -3.37 -5.21 -4.10
CA PHE A 13 -4.08 -5.96 -3.05
C PHE A 13 -4.66 -7.33 -3.44
N SER A 14 -4.39 -7.83 -4.65
CA SER A 14 -4.69 -9.20 -5.04
C SER A 14 -3.92 -10.23 -4.19
N LYS A 15 -4.38 -11.48 -4.19
CA LYS A 15 -3.65 -12.60 -3.55
C LYS A 15 -2.23 -12.76 -4.12
N CYS A 16 -2.04 -12.43 -5.40
CA CYS A 16 -0.75 -12.54 -6.07
C CYS A 16 0.21 -11.45 -5.58
N SER A 17 -0.21 -10.18 -5.58
CA SER A 17 0.65 -9.08 -5.15
C SER A 17 1.04 -9.17 -3.68
N ARG A 18 0.16 -9.71 -2.81
CA ARG A 18 0.51 -10.00 -1.41
C ARG A 18 1.61 -11.05 -1.27
N LYS A 19 1.61 -12.09 -2.11
CA LYS A 19 2.69 -13.10 -2.13
C LYS A 19 3.99 -12.50 -2.64
N ALA A 20 3.94 -11.65 -3.67
CA ALA A 20 5.11 -10.94 -4.19
C ALA A 20 5.70 -9.98 -3.15
N LEU A 21 4.86 -9.25 -2.41
CA LEU A 21 5.29 -8.42 -1.30
C LEU A 21 5.99 -9.24 -0.21
N LYS A 22 5.40 -10.37 0.19
CA LYS A 22 6.03 -11.26 1.18
C LYS A 22 7.41 -11.72 0.71
N TRP A 23 7.53 -12.16 -0.54
CA TRP A 23 8.81 -12.56 -1.11
C TRP A 23 9.83 -11.40 -1.12
N ALA A 24 9.40 -10.17 -1.47
CA ALA A 24 10.28 -9.01 -1.47
C ALA A 24 10.81 -8.67 -0.06
N VAL A 25 9.95 -8.75 0.95
CA VAL A 25 10.35 -8.57 2.36
C VAL A 25 11.38 -9.62 2.77
N GLU A 26 11.15 -10.89 2.43
CA GLU A 26 12.01 -12.01 2.85
C GLU A 26 13.36 -12.05 2.12
N ASN A 27 13.45 -11.50 0.91
CA ASN A 27 14.61 -11.72 0.03
C ASN A 27 15.33 -10.45 -0.44
N VAL A 28 14.66 -9.29 -0.44
CA VAL A 28 15.20 -8.06 -1.03
C VAL A 28 15.46 -6.97 0.02
N VAL A 29 14.58 -6.85 1.02
CA VAL A 29 14.65 -5.83 2.06
C VAL A 29 15.71 -6.22 3.11
N ARG A 30 16.54 -5.25 3.49
CA ARG A 30 17.56 -5.40 4.55
C ARG A 30 17.34 -4.37 5.64
N ASP A 31 17.98 -4.58 6.79
CA ASP A 31 17.95 -3.62 7.89
C ASP A 31 18.48 -2.25 7.43
N GLY A 32 17.71 -1.21 7.75
CA GLY A 32 17.97 0.16 7.30
C GLY A 32 17.36 0.52 5.95
N ASP A 33 16.80 -0.42 5.20
CA ASP A 33 16.07 -0.11 3.97
C ASP A 33 14.72 0.56 4.26
N HIS A 34 14.28 1.39 3.30
CA HIS A 34 12.92 1.93 3.26
C HIS A 34 12.09 1.15 2.23
N LEU A 35 11.12 0.38 2.72
CA LEU A 35 10.14 -0.31 1.87
C LEU A 35 8.99 0.64 1.51
N ILE A 36 8.80 0.89 0.22
CA ILE A 36 7.76 1.77 -0.34
C ILE A 36 6.74 0.92 -1.10
N LEU A 37 5.49 0.94 -0.66
CA LEU A 37 4.40 0.28 -1.36
C LEU A 37 3.74 1.25 -2.33
N VAL A 38 3.66 0.87 -3.60
CA VAL A 38 3.05 1.69 -4.65
C VAL A 38 1.78 1.00 -5.13
N THR A 39 0.64 1.65 -4.98
CA THR A 39 -0.64 1.14 -5.50
C THR A 39 -1.21 2.14 -6.49
N ILE A 40 -1.67 1.63 -7.63
CA ILE A 40 -2.36 2.45 -8.64
C ILE A 40 -3.84 2.29 -8.38
N ARG A 41 -4.52 3.42 -8.12
CA ARG A 41 -5.98 3.49 -8.15
C ARG A 41 -6.38 3.95 -9.55
N PRO A 42 -6.92 3.08 -10.41
CA PRO A 42 -7.40 3.51 -11.72
C PRO A 42 -8.56 4.51 -11.56
N GLU A 43 -8.56 5.57 -12.37
CA GLU A 43 -9.71 6.48 -12.45
C GLU A 43 -10.92 5.69 -12.98
N GLY A 44 -12.06 5.76 -12.28
CA GLY A 44 -13.29 5.06 -12.66
C GLY A 44 -13.93 4.16 -11.59
N TYR A 45 -13.31 3.98 -10.41
CA TYR A 45 -13.95 3.32 -9.25
C TYR A 45 -14.71 4.31 -8.33
N TYR A 46 -15.33 5.33 -8.94
CA TYR A 46 -16.26 6.24 -8.28
C TYR A 46 -17.60 6.21 -9.01
N GLU A 47 -18.24 5.04 -9.05
CA GLU A 47 -19.70 4.95 -9.11
C GLU A 47 -20.15 3.99 -8.00
N GLU A 48 -20.79 4.58 -6.98
CA GLU A 48 -21.68 3.95 -6.00
C GLU A 48 -21.10 2.86 -5.06
N GLY A 49 -20.56 3.25 -3.89
CA GLY A 49 -20.53 2.30 -2.77
C GLY A 49 -19.65 2.63 -1.55
N GLU A 50 -18.45 3.19 -1.75
CA GLU A 50 -17.46 3.26 -0.65
C GLU A 50 -17.26 4.66 -0.03
N VAL A 51 -18.28 5.51 -0.11
CA VAL A 51 -18.40 6.69 0.77
C VAL A 51 -18.80 6.28 2.20
N GLN A 52 -18.98 4.98 2.47
CA GLN A 52 -19.42 4.46 3.78
C GLN A 52 -18.33 4.32 4.86
N LEU A 53 -17.06 4.64 4.61
CA LEU A 53 -16.03 4.55 5.66
C LEU A 53 -15.93 5.79 6.57
N TRP A 54 -16.56 6.91 6.19
CA TRP A 54 -16.50 8.16 6.97
C TRP A 54 -17.87 8.78 7.31
N GLU A 55 -18.99 8.21 6.85
CA GLU A 55 -20.32 8.74 7.19
C GLU A 55 -20.85 8.29 8.56
N VAL A 56 -20.33 7.22 9.16
CA VAL A 56 -21.00 6.60 10.33
C VAL A 56 -20.54 7.14 11.70
N THR A 57 -19.41 7.86 11.78
CA THR A 57 -19.02 8.55 13.04
C THR A 57 -18.44 9.93 12.77
N GLY A 58 -19.34 10.88 12.51
CA GLY A 58 -19.04 12.27 12.76
C GLY A 58 -18.78 12.49 14.25
N SER A 59 -17.52 12.67 14.64
CA SER A 59 -17.21 13.28 15.93
C SER A 59 -17.41 14.79 15.80
N ARG A 60 -18.60 15.25 16.20
CA ARG A 60 -18.89 16.67 16.45
C ARG A 60 -18.06 17.16 17.65
N LYS A 61 -17.59 18.40 17.50
CA LYS A 61 -16.98 19.36 18.46
C LYS A 61 -16.71 18.89 19.88
#